data_AF-A0A432GI87-F1
#
_entry.id   AF-A0A432GI87-F1
#
_cell.length_a   1.000
_cell.length_b   1.000
_cell.length_c   1.000
_cell.angle_alpha   90.00
_cell.angle_beta   90.00
_cell.angle_gamma   90.00
#
_symmetry.space_group_name_H-M   'P 1'
#
loop_
_entity.id
_entity.type
_entity.pdbx_description
1 polymer ?
#
loop_
_entity_poly.entity_id
_entity_poly.type
_entity_poly.pdbx_seq_one_letter_code
_entity_poly.pdbx_strand_id
1 'polypeptide(L)'
;MKELETNSRAVLAGIRNAFGLPALLLFSAMTGFGSFAQEQGLSLYMSMLSTILIWGLPGQVVHVELYGMGAPLIAVVLGVAGANARFMPMTLSMMPVFDDSPHNRRWNYLLAQMISINTWTEMLDRGPEIRADRRMAYFLGFSFTCMTAGIIGVLQGFILFESMPQTVSLCLIFLVPVYFGRRIVWI
;
A
#
# COMPACT_ATOMS: atom_id res chain seq x y z
N MET A 1 7.45 -6.09 25.50
CA MET A 1 6.35 -5.13 25.23
C MET A 1 5.08 -5.57 25.98
N LYS A 2 5.00 -5.29 27.28
CA LYS A 2 3.88 -5.66 28.17
C LYS A 2 2.64 -4.74 28.05
N GLU A 3 2.63 -3.75 27.15
CA GLU A 3 1.73 -2.60 27.24
C GLU A 3 0.61 -2.49 26.19
N LEU A 4 0.39 -3.51 25.35
CA LEU A 4 -0.82 -3.54 24.53
C LEU A 4 -1.99 -4.04 25.38
N GLU A 5 -2.40 -3.24 26.38
CA GLU A 5 -3.54 -3.51 27.28
C GLU A 5 -4.87 -2.97 26.74
N THR A 6 -4.86 -2.04 25.77
CA THR A 6 -6.06 -1.48 25.13
C THR A 6 -5.95 -1.43 23.59
N ASN A 7 -7.06 -1.56 22.86
CA ASN A 7 -7.11 -1.45 21.39
C ASN A 7 -6.49 -0.16 20.87
N SER A 8 -6.68 0.97 21.55
CA SER A 8 -6.11 2.26 21.17
C SER A 8 -4.58 2.28 21.22
N ARG A 9 -3.96 1.55 22.16
CA ARG A 9 -2.50 1.41 22.23
C ARG A 9 -1.96 0.54 21.10
N ALA A 10 -2.71 -0.49 20.69
CA ALA A 10 -2.35 -1.31 19.53
C ALA A 10 -2.39 -0.50 18.23
N VAL A 11 -3.43 0.32 18.04
CA VAL A 11 -3.51 1.26 16.91
C VAL A 11 -2.34 2.24 16.94
N LEU A 12 -2.06 2.86 18.09
CA LEU A 12 -0.98 3.85 18.21
C LEU A 12 0.40 3.24 17.97
N ALA A 13 0.63 2.01 18.42
CA ALA A 13 1.85 1.27 18.13
C ALA A 13 1.99 0.98 16.62
N GLY A 14 0.88 0.59 15.96
CA GLY A 14 0.84 0.40 14.51
C GLY A 14 1.16 1.69 13.74
N ILE A 15 0.58 2.82 14.16
CA ILE A 15 0.86 4.15 13.60
C ILE A 15 2.35 4.51 13.76
N ARG A 16 2.89 4.34 14.97
CA ARG A 16 4.29 4.68 15.26
C ARG A 16 5.27 3.84 14.44
N ASN A 17 4.98 2.55 14.25
CA ASN A 17 5.82 1.67 13.45
C ASN A 17 5.70 1.95 11.95
N ALA A 18 4.51 2.36 11.48
CA ALA A 18 4.29 2.76 10.10
C ALA A 18 5.03 4.07 9.74
N PHE A 19 5.06 5.05 10.64
CA PHE A 19 5.68 6.38 10.42
C PHE A 19 7.19 6.37 10.17
N GLY A 20 7.87 5.23 10.29
CA GLY A 20 9.28 5.09 9.97
C GLY A 20 9.55 4.90 8.46
N LEU A 21 10.42 3.93 8.15
CA LEU A 21 10.78 3.57 6.78
C LEU A 21 9.57 3.25 5.87
N PRO A 22 8.53 2.51 6.31
CA PRO A 22 7.41 2.14 5.44
C PRO A 22 6.65 3.35 4.89
N ALA A 23 6.28 4.32 5.74
CA ALA A 23 5.55 5.51 5.32
C ALA A 23 6.41 6.40 4.42
N LEU A 24 7.69 6.59 4.72
CA LEU A 24 8.59 7.41 3.89
C LEU A 24 8.77 6.80 2.49
N LEU A 25 8.99 5.48 2.41
CA LEU A 25 9.12 4.79 1.13
C LEU A 25 7.84 4.87 0.30
N LEU A 26 6.68 4.64 0.93
CA LEU A 26 5.37 4.78 0.28
C LEU A 26 5.14 6.20 -0.22
N PHE A 27 5.42 7.20 0.62
CA PHE A 27 5.29 8.60 0.27
C PHE A 27 6.17 8.96 -0.94
N SER A 28 7.44 8.55 -0.95
CA SER A 28 8.35 8.76 -2.08
C SER A 28 7.83 8.11 -3.36
N ALA A 29 7.40 6.85 -3.29
CA ALA A 29 6.90 6.12 -4.46
C ALA A 29 5.61 6.72 -5.02
N MET A 30 4.69 7.09 -4.13
CA MET A 30 3.41 7.68 -4.49
C MET A 30 3.57 9.11 -5.02
N THR A 31 4.59 9.84 -4.57
CA THR A 31 5.02 11.11 -5.20
C THR A 31 5.43 10.88 -6.65
N GLY A 32 6.24 9.85 -6.93
CA GLY A 32 6.59 9.49 -8.30
C GLY A 32 5.38 9.10 -9.14
N PHE A 33 4.45 8.31 -8.58
CA PHE A 33 3.20 7.94 -9.25
C PHE A 33 2.29 9.13 -9.54
N GLY A 34 2.14 10.07 -8.60
CA GLY A 34 1.30 11.26 -8.78
C GLY A 34 1.75 12.12 -9.96
N SER A 35 3.06 12.30 -10.08
CA SER A 35 3.70 12.97 -11.22
C SER A 35 3.46 12.22 -12.53
N PHE A 36 3.64 10.89 -12.54
CA PHE A 36 3.39 10.05 -13.73
C PHE A 36 1.94 10.06 -14.19
N ALA A 37 0.99 10.02 -13.26
CA ALA A 37 -0.44 10.04 -13.59
C ALA A 37 -0.86 11.38 -14.22
N GLN A 38 -0.28 12.49 -13.77
CA GLN A 38 -0.52 13.80 -14.38
C GLN A 38 0.09 13.92 -15.77
N GLU A 39 1.27 13.34 -16.00
CA GLU A 39 1.90 13.30 -17.33
C GLU A 39 0.97 12.68 -18.37
N GLN A 40 0.26 11.62 -17.98
CA GLN A 40 -0.70 10.90 -18.81
C GLN A 40 -2.08 11.56 -18.85
N GLY A 41 -2.23 12.76 -18.28
CA GLY A 41 -3.45 13.55 -18.33
C GLY A 41 -4.57 13.07 -17.40
N LEU A 42 -4.29 12.22 -16.40
CA LEU A 42 -5.30 11.88 -15.40
C LEU A 42 -5.60 13.06 -14.49
N SER A 43 -6.87 13.25 -14.15
CA SER A 43 -7.25 14.23 -13.14
C SER A 43 -6.79 13.78 -11.75
N LEU A 44 -6.48 14.74 -10.88
CA LEU A 44 -6.08 14.48 -9.49
C LEU A 44 -7.08 13.55 -8.76
N TYR A 45 -8.37 13.77 -8.98
CA TYR A 45 -9.43 12.94 -8.43
C TYR A 45 -9.35 11.48 -8.89
N MET A 46 -9.09 11.24 -10.17
CA MET A 46 -8.94 9.88 -10.71
C MET A 46 -7.67 9.20 -10.17
N SER A 47 -6.58 9.94 -10.03
CA SER A 47 -5.32 9.43 -9.46
C SER A 47 -5.47 9.05 -7.99
N MET A 48 -6.18 9.88 -7.20
CA MET A 48 -6.50 9.58 -5.81
C MET A 48 -7.44 8.38 -5.67
N LEU A 49 -8.52 8.34 -6.46
CA LEU A 49 -9.46 7.22 -6.46
C LEU A 49 -8.77 5.91 -6.85
N SER A 50 -7.90 5.94 -7.86
CA SER A 50 -7.10 4.79 -8.27
C SER A 50 -6.22 4.29 -7.13
N THR A 51 -5.63 5.20 -6.36
CA THR A 51 -4.79 4.85 -5.21
C THR A 51 -5.58 4.12 -4.13
N ILE A 52 -6.78 4.60 -3.84
CA ILE A 52 -7.66 4.00 -2.81
C ILE A 52 -8.22 2.65 -3.27
N LEU A 53 -8.66 2.56 -4.53
CA LEU A 53 -9.35 1.38 -5.06
C LEU A 53 -8.39 0.27 -5.49
N ILE A 54 -7.22 0.60 -6.05
CA ILE A 54 -6.28 -0.39 -6.57
C ILE A 54 -5.24 -0.79 -5.52
N TRP A 55 -4.91 0.13 -4.59
CA TRP A 55 -4.00 -0.06 -3.44
C TRP A 55 -2.72 -0.88 -3.72
N GLY A 56 -2.16 -0.72 -4.93
CA GLY A 56 -0.99 -1.46 -5.37
C GLY A 56 -0.28 -0.72 -6.51
N LEU A 57 0.97 -0.33 -6.27
CA LEU A 57 1.74 0.49 -7.22
C LEU A 57 1.78 -0.10 -8.64
N PRO A 58 2.03 -1.41 -8.86
CA PRO A 58 2.01 -1.97 -10.21
C PRO A 58 0.63 -1.97 -10.85
N GLY A 59 -0.43 -2.24 -10.10
CA GLY A 59 -1.79 -2.12 -10.62
C GLY A 59 -2.12 -0.68 -11.01
N GLN A 60 -1.67 0.30 -10.24
CA GLN A 60 -1.85 1.71 -10.56
C GLN A 60 -1.08 2.13 -11.83
N VAL A 61 0.15 1.66 -12.01
CA VAL A 61 0.95 1.92 -13.23
C VAL A 61 0.26 1.31 -14.45
N VAL A 62 -0.18 0.05 -14.37
CA VAL A 62 -0.93 -0.62 -15.45
C VAL A 62 -2.22 0.11 -15.78
N HIS A 63 -2.95 0.61 -14.77
CA HIS A 63 -4.13 1.43 -14.99
C HIS A 63 -3.80 2.69 -15.80
N VAL A 64 -2.79 3.45 -15.38
CA VAL A 64 -2.40 4.69 -16.04
C VAL A 64 -1.91 4.45 -17.47
N GLU A 65 -1.12 3.39 -17.71
CA GLU A 65 -0.64 3.02 -19.04
C GLU A 65 -1.78 2.62 -19.99
N LEU A 66 -2.66 1.70 -19.55
CA LEU A 66 -3.78 1.24 -20.37
C LEU A 66 -4.79 2.36 -20.63
N TYR A 67 -4.99 3.25 -19.67
CA TYR A 67 -5.82 4.45 -19.83
C TYR A 67 -5.21 5.41 -20.87
N GLY A 68 -3.90 5.67 -20.80
CA GLY A 68 -3.19 6.51 -21.77
C GLY A 68 -3.21 5.95 -23.20
N MET A 69 -3.26 4.62 -23.36
CA MET A 69 -3.41 3.95 -24.66
C MET A 69 -4.86 3.91 -25.17
N GLY A 70 -5.84 4.42 -24.42
CA GLY A 70 -7.25 4.37 -24.81
C GLY A 70 -7.84 2.96 -24.82
N ALA A 71 -7.27 2.03 -24.02
CA ALA A 71 -7.75 0.66 -23.96
C ALA A 71 -9.19 0.59 -23.39
N PRO A 72 -10.00 -0.40 -23.79
CA PRO A 72 -11.33 -0.55 -23.24
C PRO A 72 -11.28 -0.84 -21.74
N LEU A 73 -12.27 -0.36 -20.98
CA LEU A 73 -12.33 -0.47 -19.51
C LEU A 73 -12.13 -1.92 -19.02
N ILE A 74 -12.66 -2.91 -19.76
CA ILE A 74 -12.49 -4.32 -19.39
C ILE A 74 -11.02 -4.76 -19.43
N ALA A 75 -10.23 -4.26 -20.38
CA ALA A 75 -8.80 -4.57 -20.47
C ALA A 75 -8.03 -3.92 -19.31
N VAL A 76 -8.41 -2.69 -18.93
CA VAL A 76 -7.87 -2.00 -17.75
C VAL A 76 -8.13 -2.84 -16.49
N VAL A 77 -9.39 -3.23 -16.26
CA VAL A 77 -9.77 -4.01 -15.08
C VAL A 77 -9.02 -5.35 -15.02
N LEU A 78 -8.95 -6.07 -16.14
CA LEU A 78 -8.24 -7.35 -16.21
C LEU A 78 -6.72 -7.18 -16.02
N GLY A 79 -6.12 -6.14 -16.60
CA GLY A 79 -4.70 -5.83 -16.44
C GLY A 79 -4.36 -5.49 -14.99
N VAL A 80 -5.17 -4.66 -14.35
CA VAL A 80 -5.02 -4.31 -12.92
C VAL A 80 -5.21 -5.55 -12.04
N ALA A 81 -6.24 -6.36 -12.31
CA ALA A 81 -6.48 -7.61 -11.58
C ALA A 81 -5.32 -8.58 -11.72
N GLY A 82 -4.76 -8.73 -12.92
CA GLY A 82 -3.57 -9.54 -13.19
C GLY A 82 -2.33 -9.04 -12.46
N ALA A 83 -2.08 -7.72 -12.47
CA ALA A 83 -0.97 -7.11 -11.75
C ALA A 83 -1.08 -7.28 -10.22
N ASN A 84 -2.30 -7.25 -9.69
CA ASN A 84 -2.58 -7.43 -8.27
C ASN A 84 -2.74 -8.90 -7.84
N ALA A 85 -2.87 -9.83 -8.78
CA ALA A 85 -2.97 -11.27 -8.50
C ALA A 85 -1.80 -11.78 -7.63
N ARG A 86 -0.62 -11.14 -7.75
CA ARG A 86 0.56 -11.43 -6.93
C ARG A 86 0.39 -11.19 -5.43
N PHE A 87 -0.63 -10.45 -5.00
CA PHE A 87 -0.97 -10.27 -3.59
C PHE A 87 -1.79 -11.44 -3.03
N MET A 88 -2.36 -12.31 -3.87
CA MET A 88 -3.14 -13.46 -3.40
C MET A 88 -2.36 -14.39 -2.45
N PRO A 89 -1.12 -14.81 -2.77
CA PRO A 89 -0.34 -15.64 -1.84
C PRO A 89 -0.06 -14.94 -0.50
N MET A 90 0.18 -13.62 -0.52
CA MET A 90 0.41 -12.82 0.69
C MET A 90 -0.84 -12.76 1.57
N THR A 91 -2.01 -12.56 0.96
CA THR A 91 -3.29 -12.55 1.67
C THR A 91 -3.58 -13.91 2.29
N LEU A 92 -3.37 -15.00 1.55
CA LEU A 92 -3.58 -16.35 2.05
C LEU A 92 -2.66 -16.69 3.24
N SER A 93 -1.40 -16.26 3.22
CA SER A 93 -0.48 -16.51 4.32
C SER A 93 -0.80 -15.69 5.59
N MET A 94 -1.52 -14.57 5.45
CA MET A 94 -1.97 -13.77 6.59
C MET A 94 -3.26 -14.28 7.22
N MET A 95 -4.09 -15.06 6.52
CA MET A 95 -5.31 -15.64 7.08
C MET A 95 -5.10 -16.36 8.43
N PRO A 96 -4.11 -17.27 8.60
CA PRO A 96 -3.89 -17.94 9.89
C PRO A 96 -3.44 -16.98 11.00
N VAL A 97 -2.84 -15.83 10.66
CA VAL A 97 -2.43 -14.82 11.65
C VAL A 97 -3.64 -14.15 12.30
N PHE A 98 -4.78 -14.09 11.61
CA PHE A 98 -6.01 -13.47 12.10
C PHE A 98 -7.10 -14.47 12.51
N ASP A 99 -6.86 -15.78 12.39
CA ASP A 99 -7.87 -16.83 12.61
C ASP A 99 -8.42 -16.82 14.05
N ASP A 100 -7.54 -16.54 15.03
CA ASP A 100 -7.91 -16.44 16.45
C ASP A 100 -8.54 -15.08 16.85
N SER A 101 -8.72 -14.16 15.90
CA SER A 101 -9.22 -12.81 16.16
C SER A 101 -10.75 -12.76 15.99
N PRO A 102 -11.53 -12.22 16.94
CA PRO A 102 -13.00 -12.20 16.83
C PRO A 102 -13.45 -11.14 15.82
N HIS A 103 -13.56 -11.51 14.54
CA HIS A 103 -13.99 -10.62 13.47
C HIS A 103 -14.96 -11.29 12.49
N ASN A 104 -15.90 -10.52 11.94
CA ASN A 104 -16.82 -10.99 10.91
C ASN A 104 -16.08 -11.23 9.59
N ARG A 105 -16.44 -12.29 8.86
CA ARG A 105 -15.88 -12.66 7.53
C ARG A 105 -15.88 -11.52 6.50
N ARG A 106 -16.74 -10.51 6.66
CA ARG A 106 -16.77 -9.30 5.82
C ARG A 106 -15.55 -8.40 6.01
N TRP A 107 -14.96 -8.38 7.20
CA TRP A 107 -13.73 -7.63 7.48
C TRP A 107 -12.54 -8.20 6.71
N ASN A 108 -12.54 -9.49 6.38
CA ASN A 108 -11.46 -10.14 5.63
C ASN A 108 -11.26 -9.48 4.26
N TYR A 109 -12.33 -8.99 3.62
CA TYR A 109 -12.23 -8.26 2.35
C TYR A 109 -11.55 -6.90 2.53
N LEU A 110 -11.88 -6.17 3.60
CA LEU A 110 -11.22 -4.91 3.92
C LEU A 110 -9.75 -5.12 4.32
N LEU A 111 -9.47 -6.17 5.10
CA LEU A 111 -8.11 -6.53 5.47
C LEU A 111 -7.31 -6.86 4.21
N ALA A 112 -7.85 -7.70 3.32
CA ALA A 112 -7.21 -8.05 2.05
C ALA A 112 -6.95 -6.83 1.16
N GLN A 113 -7.90 -5.89 1.07
CA GLN A 113 -7.71 -4.63 0.34
C GLN A 113 -6.56 -3.81 0.91
N MET A 114 -6.37 -3.82 2.23
CA MET A 114 -5.33 -3.06 2.93
C MET A 114 -4.00 -3.82 3.05
N ILE A 115 -3.91 -5.06 2.55
CA ILE A 115 -2.67 -5.82 2.54
C ILE A 115 -1.70 -5.18 1.54
N SER A 116 -0.49 -4.96 2.02
CA SER A 116 0.65 -4.50 1.25
C SER A 116 1.86 -5.30 1.70
N ILE A 117 2.94 -5.26 0.93
CA ILE A 117 4.18 -5.92 1.33
C ILE A 117 4.72 -5.37 2.66
N ASN A 118 4.48 -4.09 2.98
CA ASN A 118 4.85 -3.48 4.26
C ASN A 118 4.05 -4.08 5.42
N THR A 119 2.72 -4.08 5.31
CA THR A 119 1.83 -4.57 6.37
C THR A 119 1.95 -6.09 6.54
N TRP A 120 2.19 -6.81 5.45
CA TRP A 120 2.45 -8.24 5.44
C TRP A 120 3.76 -8.61 6.13
N THR A 121 4.89 -7.97 5.75
CA THR A 121 6.19 -8.24 6.38
C THR A 121 6.15 -7.92 7.87
N GLU A 122 5.57 -6.78 8.25
CA GLU A 122 5.43 -6.39 9.65
C GLU A 122 4.58 -7.38 10.45
N MET A 123 3.48 -7.89 9.87
CA MET A 123 2.61 -8.84 10.57
C MET A 123 3.15 -10.25 10.63
N LEU A 124 3.97 -10.69 9.68
CA LEU A 124 4.64 -11.97 9.81
C LEU A 124 5.76 -11.92 10.85
N ASP A 125 6.46 -10.80 10.95
CA ASP A 125 7.56 -10.61 11.91
C ASP A 125 7.02 -10.40 13.34
N ARG A 126 6.09 -9.45 13.53
CA ARG A 126 5.58 -9.08 14.86
C ARG A 126 4.22 -9.67 15.22
N GLY A 127 3.48 -10.20 14.25
CA GLY A 127 2.15 -10.77 14.50
C GLY A 127 2.13 -11.87 15.56
N PRO A 128 3.11 -12.81 15.61
CA PRO A 128 3.18 -13.82 16.67
C PRO A 128 3.31 -13.24 18.07
N GLU A 129 3.98 -12.09 18.23
CA GLU A 129 4.20 -11.42 19.52
C GLU A 129 2.95 -10.64 20.01
N ILE A 130 2.04 -10.30 19.09
CA ILE A 130 0.82 -9.54 19.40
C ILE A 130 -0.30 -10.53 19.71
N ARG A 131 -1.02 -10.29 20.81
CA ARG A 131 -2.21 -11.08 21.17
C ARG A 131 -3.26 -11.05 20.04
N ALA A 132 -3.85 -12.21 19.76
CA ALA A 132 -4.79 -12.40 18.65
C ALA A 132 -5.95 -11.40 18.64
N ASP A 133 -6.49 -11.04 19.81
CA ASP A 133 -7.58 -10.06 19.99
C ASP A 133 -7.24 -8.64 19.48
N ARG A 134 -5.95 -8.31 19.33
CA ARG A 134 -5.48 -6.94 19.02
C ARG A 134 -4.74 -6.83 17.68
N ARG A 135 -4.44 -7.95 17.03
CA ARG A 135 -3.75 -7.98 15.73
C ARG A 135 -4.48 -7.14 14.69
N MET A 136 -5.82 -7.23 14.64
CA MET A 136 -6.63 -6.45 13.70
C MET A 136 -6.51 -4.94 13.93
N ALA A 137 -6.53 -4.49 15.19
CA ALA A 137 -6.43 -3.07 15.54
C ALA A 137 -5.04 -2.49 15.19
N TYR A 138 -3.97 -3.25 15.46
CA TYR A 138 -2.62 -2.87 15.04
C TYR A 138 -2.49 -2.79 13.51
N PHE A 139 -3.01 -3.80 12.80
CA PHE A 139 -3.01 -3.84 11.34
C PHE A 139 -3.70 -2.63 10.73
N LEU A 140 -4.92 -2.31 11.21
CA LEU A 140 -5.67 -1.17 10.70
C LEU A 140 -4.95 0.16 10.93
N GLY A 141 -4.35 0.36 12.12
CA GLY A 141 -3.57 1.56 12.41
C GLY A 141 -2.36 1.73 11.49
N PHE A 142 -1.62 0.64 11.26
CA PHE A 142 -0.48 0.65 10.35
C PHE A 142 -0.91 0.91 8.90
N SER A 143 -1.88 0.14 8.40
CA SER A 143 -2.35 0.23 7.02
C SER A 143 -2.96 1.60 6.72
N PHE A 144 -3.73 2.18 7.65
CA PHE A 144 -4.30 3.51 7.47
C PHE A 144 -3.23 4.60 7.42
N THR A 145 -2.17 4.49 8.22
CA THR A 145 -1.02 5.42 8.19
C THR A 145 -0.28 5.34 6.85
N CYS A 146 -0.07 4.13 6.34
CA CYS A 146 0.49 3.93 5.01
C CYS A 146 -0.39 4.54 3.91
N MET A 147 -1.72 4.43 4.06
CA MET A 147 -2.71 4.99 3.14
C MET A 147 -2.73 6.50 3.13
N THR A 148 -2.73 7.14 4.29
CA THR A 148 -2.65 8.60 4.37
C THR A 148 -1.32 9.11 3.82
N ALA A 149 -0.19 8.48 4.16
CA ALA A 149 1.11 8.82 3.61
C ALA A 149 1.15 8.69 2.07
N GLY A 150 0.54 7.64 1.53
CA GLY A 150 0.45 7.44 0.09
C GLY A 150 -0.40 8.51 -0.60
N ILE A 151 -1.58 8.85 -0.06
CA ILE A 151 -2.45 9.90 -0.61
C ILE A 151 -1.74 11.27 -0.60
N ILE A 152 -1.06 11.61 0.50
CA ILE A 152 -0.28 12.85 0.60
C ILE A 152 0.86 12.84 -0.44
N GLY A 153 1.53 11.70 -0.62
CA GLY A 153 2.54 11.52 -1.66
C GLY A 153 1.98 11.78 -3.07
N VAL A 154 0.84 11.18 -3.43
CA VAL A 154 0.19 11.42 -4.73
C VAL A 154 -0.15 12.89 -4.93
N LEU A 155 -0.74 13.55 -3.93
CA LEU A 155 -1.05 14.98 -3.97
C LEU A 155 0.21 15.82 -4.21
N GLN A 156 1.28 15.53 -3.48
CA GLN A 156 2.54 16.24 -3.61
C GLN A 156 3.18 16.01 -4.98
N GLY A 157 3.18 14.77 -5.48
CA GLY A 157 3.68 14.44 -6.82
C GLY A 157 2.92 15.13 -7.94
N PHE A 158 1.61 15.26 -7.80
CA PHE A 158 0.74 15.94 -8.75
C PHE A 158 0.92 17.47 -8.74
N ILE A 159 1.26 18.07 -7.59
CA ILE A 159 1.55 19.51 -7.54
C ILE A 159 2.97 19.78 -8.07
N LEU A 160 3.92 18.89 -7.76
CA LEU A 160 5.33 19.09 -8.11
C LEU A 160 5.70 18.67 -9.53
N PHE A 161 4.81 18.04 -10.30
CA PHE A 161 5.07 17.59 -11.67
C PHE A 161 5.67 18.67 -12.58
N GLU A 162 5.13 19.90 -12.57
CA GLU A 162 5.65 21.00 -13.41
C GLU A 162 7.11 21.36 -13.07
N SER A 163 7.57 21.00 -11.87
CA SER A 163 8.93 21.25 -11.36
C SER A 163 9.81 20.01 -11.29
N MET A 164 9.27 18.80 -11.54
CA MET A 164 9.99 17.54 -11.45
C MET A 164 10.36 17.00 -12.84
N PRO A 165 11.66 16.83 -13.15
CA PRO A 165 12.08 16.10 -14.33
C PRO A 165 11.59 14.65 -14.29
N GLN A 166 11.13 14.13 -15.43
CA GLN A 166 10.57 12.77 -15.57
C GLN A 166 11.49 11.67 -14.99
N THR A 167 12.80 11.84 -15.13
CA THR A 167 13.81 10.93 -14.56
C THR A 167 13.70 10.78 -13.05
N VAL A 168 13.36 11.86 -12.32
CA VAL A 168 13.25 11.84 -10.86
C VAL A 168 12.00 11.07 -10.42
N SER A 169 10.88 11.25 -11.11
CA SER A 169 9.64 10.51 -10.83
C SER A 169 9.81 9.01 -11.04
N LEU A 170 10.49 8.60 -12.12
CA LEU A 170 10.84 7.20 -12.36
C LEU A 170 11.75 6.65 -11.26
N CYS A 171 12.81 7.37 -10.88
CA CYS A 171 13.70 6.96 -9.79
C CYS A 171 12.95 6.76 -8.46
N LEU A 172 11.98 7.61 -8.15
CA LEU A 172 11.14 7.48 -6.96
C LEU A 172 10.22 6.26 -7.00
N ILE A 173 9.62 5.94 -8.16
CA ILE A 173 8.80 4.73 -8.35
C ILE A 173 9.64 3.47 -8.15
N PHE A 174 10.85 3.44 -8.71
CA PHE A 174 11.76 2.29 -8.61
C PHE A 174 12.40 2.12 -7.22
N LEU A 175 12.27 3.10 -6.33
CA LEU A 175 12.81 3.05 -4.97
C LEU A 175 12.18 1.91 -4.14
N VAL A 176 10.89 1.61 -4.38
CA VAL A 176 10.16 0.52 -3.70
C VAL A 176 10.72 -0.85 -4.06
N PRO A 177 10.80 -1.25 -5.35
CA PRO A 177 11.47 -2.49 -5.75
C PRO A 177 12.90 -2.63 -5.21
N VAL A 178 13.71 -1.56 -5.23
CA VAL A 178 15.10 -1.60 -4.74
C VAL A 178 15.17 -1.88 -3.24
N TYR A 179 14.32 -1.21 -2.45
CA TYR A 179 14.26 -1.44 -1.00
C TYR A 179 13.85 -2.88 -0.66
N PHE A 180 12.81 -3.40 -1.31
CA PHE A 180 12.35 -4.76 -1.05
C PHE A 180 13.29 -5.83 -1.61
N GLY A 181 13.91 -5.58 -2.76
CA GLY A 181 14.96 -6.45 -3.30
C GLY A 181 16.11 -6.59 -2.30
N ARG A 182 16.54 -5.49 -1.68
CA ARG A 182 17.52 -5.55 -0.60
C ARG A 182 16.99 -6.33 0.61
N ARG A 183 15.75 -6.12 1.03
CA ARG A 183 15.18 -6.82 2.20
C ARG A 183 15.02 -8.33 1.97
N ILE A 184 14.77 -8.78 0.74
CA ILE A 184 14.59 -10.19 0.38
C ILE A 184 15.92 -10.94 0.19
N VAL A 185 16.99 -10.22 -0.19
CA VAL A 185 18.35 -10.81 -0.32
C VAL A 185 18.96 -11.18 1.05
N TRP A 186 18.37 -10.69 2.15
CA TRP A 186 18.84 -10.92 3.52
C TRP A 186 17.84 -11.70 4.40
N ILE A 187 16.87 -12.38 3.80
CA ILE A 187 15.97 -13.36 4.44
C ILE A 187 16.34 -14.74 3.90
#